data_AF-A0A7V9KH51-F1
#
_entry.id   AF-A0A7V9KH51-F1
#
_cell.length_a   1.000
_cell.length_b   1.000
_cell.length_c   1.000
_cell.angle_alpha   90.00
_cell.angle_beta   90.00
_cell.angle_gamma   90.00
#
_symmetry.space_group_name_H-M   'P 1'
#
loop_
_entity.id
_entity.type
_entity.pdbx_description
1 polymer ?
#
loop_
_entity_poly.entity_id
_entity_poly.type
_entity_poly.pdbx_seq_one_letter_code
_entity_poly.pdbx_strand_id
1 'polypeptide(L)'
;MDDHRFTLTARRFTAARSRRQVLGAAAKGAAGGLGAYLAGAGGARAQETPTATPTATCEPVIYVRRGIGGLPPTGLEVASLRAGVAAMRARPATDPTSWIYQANMHGTTDTPALPEWSTCEHFNYFFLSWHRMYLYWFERILRAASGDPLLALPYWNYSDPAQRALPIAFRQPADASNPLFVTERNPVNGPGTGINDGAQLPAAAVLFADAFAFTNFSAADLSLSFSGEIEATPHGGVHVLVGGDTGLMRFFETAGRDPIFWLHHANLDRLWQRWLDPAVGGANPPASDLVWMDTPYTFFDENGQPVVMTGKEIIDTVGQLGYRYDDDPAPDPADGDGPPAVATPTPIADEPATEVAASAPDRPIELGADPVVVPVELGDEAPAIFDAPPTP
;
A
#
# COMPACT_ATOMS: atom_id res chain seq x y z
N MET A 1 38.08 0.60 23.08
CA MET A 1 37.93 -0.67 22.34
C MET A 1 37.31 -1.63 23.32
N ASP A 2 35.98 -1.70 23.35
CA ASP A 2 35.26 -2.72 24.10
C ASP A 2 34.19 -3.29 23.16
N ASP A 3 34.36 -4.58 22.88
CA ASP A 3 33.59 -5.40 21.94
C ASP A 3 32.37 -5.96 22.69
N HIS A 4 31.23 -5.28 22.60
CA HIS A 4 29.96 -5.79 23.14
C HIS A 4 29.23 -6.63 22.11
N ARG A 5 29.60 -7.91 22.03
CA ARG A 5 28.82 -8.94 21.33
C ARG A 5 27.59 -9.30 22.16
N PHE A 6 26.40 -8.98 21.67
CA PHE A 6 25.14 -9.41 22.26
C PHE A 6 24.75 -10.79 21.72
N THR A 7 24.69 -11.78 22.60
CA THR A 7 24.21 -13.14 22.29
C THR A 7 22.70 -13.21 22.56
N LEU A 8 21.88 -13.34 21.52
CA LEU A 8 20.44 -13.60 21.64
C LEU A 8 20.18 -15.11 21.71
N THR A 9 19.73 -15.60 22.87
CA THR A 9 19.36 -17.00 23.07
C THR A 9 17.93 -17.25 22.60
N ALA A 10 17.74 -17.75 21.39
CA ALA A 10 16.42 -18.18 20.90
C ALA A 10 15.96 -19.47 21.60
N ARG A 11 14.85 -19.41 22.34
CA ARG A 11 14.17 -20.61 22.86
C ARG A 11 13.26 -21.18 21.78
N ARG A 12 13.55 -22.40 21.31
CA ARG A 12 12.69 -23.17 20.40
C ARG A 12 11.33 -23.45 21.05
N PHE A 13 10.25 -22.93 20.49
CA PHE A 13 8.90 -23.43 20.75
C PHE A 13 8.54 -24.49 19.71
N THR A 14 8.48 -25.75 20.14
CA THR A 14 7.95 -26.85 19.33
C THR A 14 6.43 -26.88 19.48
N ALA A 15 5.69 -26.46 18.45
CA ALA A 15 4.25 -26.70 18.36
C ALA A 15 4.01 -28.15 17.89
N ALA A 16 3.49 -28.98 18.78
CA ALA A 16 3.04 -30.33 18.46
C ALA A 16 1.71 -30.28 17.68
N ARG A 17 1.69 -30.73 16.43
CA ARG A 17 0.44 -31.01 15.69
C ARG A 17 0.14 -32.52 15.74
N SER A 18 -1.00 -32.89 16.32
CA SER A 18 -1.49 -34.26 16.36
C SER A 18 -2.14 -34.67 15.03
N ARG A 19 -1.68 -35.78 14.45
CA ARG A 19 -2.32 -36.47 13.31
C ARG A 19 -3.68 -37.05 13.71
N ARG A 20 -4.72 -36.78 12.91
CA ARG A 20 -5.80 -37.76 12.64
C ARG A 20 -6.41 -37.56 11.24
N GLN A 21 -6.71 -38.71 10.63
CA GLN A 21 -7.08 -38.98 9.24
C GLN A 21 -8.55 -38.66 8.95
N VAL A 22 -8.87 -38.40 7.67
CA VAL A 22 -10.02 -39.02 6.96
C VAL A 22 -9.62 -39.27 5.49
N LEU A 23 -9.86 -40.51 5.03
CA LEU A 23 -9.62 -41.06 3.69
C LEU A 23 -10.87 -40.99 2.81
N GLY A 24 -10.67 -40.63 1.53
CA GLY A 24 -11.08 -41.40 0.34
C GLY A 24 -12.56 -41.45 -0.10
N ALA A 25 -12.81 -41.04 -1.34
CA ALA A 25 -13.34 -41.92 -2.40
C ALA A 25 -13.37 -41.19 -3.76
N ALA A 26 -12.75 -41.83 -4.77
CA ALA A 26 -12.95 -41.52 -6.18
C ALA A 26 -13.82 -42.61 -6.80
N ALA A 27 -14.76 -42.25 -7.68
CA ALA A 27 -15.37 -43.17 -8.63
C ALA A 27 -15.80 -42.43 -9.91
N LYS A 28 -15.53 -43.10 -11.04
CA LYS A 28 -15.65 -42.68 -12.45
C LYS A 28 -17.09 -42.63 -12.96
N GLY A 29 -17.31 -41.87 -14.02
CA GLY A 29 -18.42 -42.07 -14.96
C GLY A 29 -18.24 -41.25 -16.23
N ALA A 30 -17.93 -41.91 -17.35
CA ALA A 30 -17.86 -41.35 -18.70
C ALA A 30 -19.00 -41.90 -19.56
N ALA A 31 -19.67 -41.03 -20.34
CA ALA A 31 -20.42 -41.27 -21.57
C ALA A 31 -20.94 -39.89 -22.02
N GLY A 32 -20.79 -39.36 -23.25
CA GLY A 32 -20.82 -39.99 -24.56
C GLY A 32 -22.17 -39.65 -25.22
N GLY A 33 -22.19 -38.89 -26.32
CA GLY A 33 -23.37 -38.85 -27.21
C GLY A 33 -23.65 -37.54 -27.94
N LEU A 34 -23.34 -37.55 -29.24
CA LEU A 34 -23.76 -36.64 -30.31
C LEU A 34 -25.27 -36.29 -30.31
N GLY A 35 -25.58 -35.03 -30.63
CA GLY A 35 -26.90 -34.61 -31.11
C GLY A 35 -26.75 -33.66 -32.29
N ALA A 36 -26.91 -34.19 -33.50
CA ALA A 36 -26.99 -33.44 -34.75
C ALA A 36 -28.33 -32.70 -34.85
N TYR A 37 -28.33 -31.47 -35.34
CA TYR A 37 -29.53 -30.78 -35.81
C TYR A 37 -29.41 -30.35 -37.27
N LEU A 38 -30.52 -30.60 -37.98
CA LEU A 38 -30.72 -30.56 -39.41
C LEU A 38 -30.77 -29.14 -39.97
N ALA A 39 -30.26 -29.00 -41.19
CA ALA A 39 -30.40 -27.81 -42.03
C ALA A 39 -31.86 -27.61 -42.47
N GLY A 40 -32.37 -26.38 -42.29
CA GLY A 40 -33.62 -25.89 -42.87
C GLY A 40 -33.38 -24.52 -43.48
N ALA A 41 -33.68 -24.38 -44.77
CA ALA A 41 -33.37 -23.23 -45.59
C ALA A 41 -34.37 -22.07 -45.44
N GLY A 42 -33.86 -20.84 -45.58
CA GLY A 42 -34.48 -19.79 -46.39
C GLY A 42 -35.50 -18.86 -45.72
N GLY A 43 -35.05 -17.66 -45.37
CA GLY A 43 -35.91 -16.52 -45.01
C GLY A 43 -35.10 -15.31 -44.56
N ALA A 44 -34.35 -14.69 -45.48
CA ALA A 44 -33.56 -13.49 -45.17
C ALA A 44 -34.47 -12.29 -44.90
N ARG A 45 -34.53 -11.86 -43.63
CA ARG A 45 -34.99 -10.53 -43.22
C ARG A 45 -33.76 -9.84 -42.65
N ALA A 46 -33.40 -8.68 -43.23
CA ALA A 46 -32.31 -7.86 -42.72
C ALA A 46 -32.60 -7.47 -41.26
N GLN A 47 -31.83 -8.05 -40.33
CA GLN A 47 -31.73 -7.59 -38.96
C GLN A 47 -30.67 -6.50 -38.94
N GLU A 48 -31.08 -5.28 -38.62
CA GLU A 48 -30.16 -4.20 -38.26
C GLU A 48 -29.33 -4.68 -37.07
N THR A 49 -28.02 -4.80 -37.27
CA THR A 49 -27.05 -5.03 -36.21
C THR A 49 -27.14 -3.90 -35.19
N PRO A 50 -27.42 -4.18 -33.90
CA PRO A 50 -27.35 -3.13 -32.90
C PRO A 50 -25.90 -2.67 -32.80
N THR A 51 -25.68 -1.38 -33.06
CA THR A 51 -24.40 -0.71 -32.85
C THR A 51 -23.96 -0.96 -31.42
N ALA A 52 -22.85 -1.67 -31.23
CA ALA A 52 -22.28 -1.91 -29.92
C ALA A 52 -21.99 -0.55 -29.28
N THR A 53 -22.71 -0.23 -28.20
CA THR A 53 -22.34 0.85 -27.29
C THR A 53 -20.90 0.59 -26.86
N PRO A 54 -19.96 1.54 -26.99
CA PRO A 54 -18.62 1.37 -26.46
C PRO A 54 -18.77 1.16 -24.95
N THR A 55 -18.55 -0.07 -24.50
CA THR A 55 -18.32 -0.37 -23.10
C THR A 55 -17.08 0.43 -22.74
N ALA A 56 -17.23 1.46 -21.90
CA ALA A 56 -16.08 2.10 -21.28
C ALA A 56 -15.37 1.00 -20.48
N THR A 57 -14.30 0.45 -21.04
CA THR A 57 -13.35 -0.34 -20.28
C THR A 57 -12.70 0.64 -19.33
N CYS A 58 -13.11 0.62 -18.07
CA CYS A 58 -12.41 1.32 -17.02
C CYS A 58 -11.02 0.69 -16.96
N GLU A 59 -10.01 1.37 -17.49
CA GLU A 59 -8.61 0.96 -17.32
C GLU A 59 -8.37 0.74 -15.82
N PRO A 60 -7.69 -0.35 -15.44
CA PRO A 60 -7.42 -0.62 -14.03
C PRO A 60 -6.66 0.55 -13.42
N VAL A 61 -7.19 1.11 -12.33
CA VAL A 61 -6.52 2.18 -11.60
C VAL A 61 -5.25 1.61 -10.97
N ILE A 62 -4.09 2.10 -11.42
CA ILE A 62 -2.81 1.80 -10.80
C ILE A 62 -2.55 2.82 -9.68
N TYR A 63 -2.51 2.35 -8.45
CA TYR A 63 -2.22 3.17 -7.28
C TYR A 63 -0.73 3.50 -7.20
N VAL A 64 -0.39 4.77 -7.04
CA VAL A 64 1.01 5.22 -6.92
C VAL A 64 1.29 5.53 -5.46
N ARG A 65 2.06 4.66 -4.80
CA ARG A 65 2.57 4.90 -3.44
C ARG A 65 3.68 5.94 -3.50
N ARG A 66 3.45 7.09 -2.84
CA ARG A 66 4.36 8.23 -2.87
C ARG A 66 5.18 8.36 -1.60
N GLY A 67 6.37 8.94 -1.74
CA GLY A 67 7.21 9.27 -0.59
C GLY A 67 6.54 10.35 0.29
N ILE A 68 6.26 10.03 1.54
CA ILE A 68 5.54 10.94 2.47
C ILE A 68 6.26 12.28 2.67
N GLY A 69 7.59 12.32 2.51
CA GLY A 69 8.38 13.56 2.62
C GLY A 69 8.12 14.57 1.50
N GLY A 70 7.62 14.12 0.34
CA GLY A 70 7.22 14.97 -0.77
C GLY A 70 5.77 15.47 -0.68
N LEU A 71 4.97 14.95 0.27
CA LEU A 71 3.56 15.28 0.39
C LEU A 71 3.33 16.48 1.32
N PRO A 72 2.50 17.46 0.94
CA PRO A 72 2.12 18.54 1.84
C PRO A 72 1.41 17.99 3.09
N PRO A 73 1.79 18.39 4.32
CA PRO A 73 1.18 17.86 5.56
C PRO A 73 -0.31 18.17 5.73
N THR A 74 -0.80 19.17 5.00
CA THR A 74 -2.21 19.57 4.91
C THR A 74 -2.82 19.25 3.54
N GLY A 75 -2.10 18.51 2.70
CA GLY A 75 -2.56 18.07 1.39
C GLY A 75 -3.59 16.95 1.48
N LEU A 76 -4.31 16.72 0.39
CA LEU A 76 -5.41 15.75 0.33
C LEU A 76 -4.97 14.33 0.72
N GLU A 77 -3.84 13.84 0.19
CA GLU A 77 -3.35 12.48 0.49
C GLU A 77 -3.09 12.28 2.00
N VAL A 78 -2.49 13.26 2.68
CA VAL A 78 -2.24 13.20 4.13
C VAL A 78 -3.55 13.34 4.92
N ALA A 79 -4.49 14.15 4.44
CA ALA A 79 -5.82 14.27 5.05
C ALA A 79 -6.61 12.96 4.94
N SER A 80 -6.60 12.31 3.78
CA SER A 80 -7.23 11.00 3.55
C SER A 80 -6.58 9.91 4.41
N LEU A 81 -5.26 9.90 4.52
CA LEU A 81 -4.54 9.00 5.45
C LEU A 81 -5.01 9.19 6.90
N ARG A 82 -5.10 10.45 7.37
CA ARG A 82 -5.62 10.75 8.71
C ARG A 82 -7.07 10.28 8.89
N ALA A 83 -7.93 10.56 7.92
CA ALA A 83 -9.33 10.16 7.95
C ALA A 83 -9.49 8.64 8.04
N GLY A 84 -8.75 7.89 7.20
CA GLY A 84 -8.76 6.43 7.21
C GLY A 84 -8.30 5.84 8.55
N VAL A 85 -7.18 6.34 9.10
CA VAL A 85 -6.68 5.87 10.41
C VAL A 85 -7.68 6.21 11.53
N ALA A 86 -8.27 7.41 11.53
CA ALA A 86 -9.28 7.78 12.52
C ALA A 86 -10.51 6.87 12.45
N ALA A 87 -11.02 6.61 11.24
CA ALA A 87 -12.16 5.72 11.02
C ALA A 87 -11.86 4.29 11.47
N MET A 88 -10.69 3.74 11.15
CA MET A 88 -10.27 2.41 11.59
C MET A 88 -10.14 2.32 13.12
N ARG A 89 -9.65 3.37 13.78
CA ARG A 89 -9.53 3.44 15.25
C ARG A 89 -10.88 3.51 15.96
N ALA A 90 -11.92 4.02 15.29
CA ALA A 90 -13.27 4.11 15.84
C ALA A 90 -14.03 2.76 15.78
N ARG A 91 -13.57 1.79 14.98
CA ARG A 91 -14.19 0.46 14.86
C ARG A 91 -13.87 -0.41 16.08
N PRO A 92 -14.77 -1.32 16.49
CA PRO A 92 -14.50 -2.27 17.57
C PRO A 92 -13.29 -3.15 17.28
N ALA A 93 -12.49 -3.51 18.30
CA ALA A 93 -11.32 -4.38 18.12
C ALA A 93 -11.64 -5.78 17.54
N THR A 94 -12.91 -6.20 17.59
CA THR A 94 -13.40 -7.45 17.00
C THR A 94 -13.73 -7.35 15.51
N ASP A 95 -13.79 -6.14 14.97
CA ASP A 95 -14.00 -5.89 13.54
C ASP A 95 -12.67 -6.11 12.80
N PRO A 96 -12.60 -7.05 11.83
CA PRO A 96 -11.37 -7.31 11.06
C PRO A 96 -10.82 -6.09 10.33
N THR A 97 -11.64 -5.08 10.07
CA THR A 97 -11.25 -3.84 9.41
C THR A 97 -10.87 -2.73 10.40
N SER A 98 -10.83 -3.01 11.70
CA SER A 98 -10.42 -2.04 12.73
C SER A 98 -8.90 -1.90 12.82
N TRP A 99 -8.46 -0.76 13.37
CA TRP A 99 -7.05 -0.50 13.63
C TRP A 99 -6.41 -1.55 14.53
N ILE A 100 -7.09 -1.90 15.62
CA ILE A 100 -6.58 -2.88 16.59
C ILE A 100 -6.52 -4.27 15.98
N TYR A 101 -7.52 -4.68 15.21
CA TYR A 101 -7.49 -5.99 14.60
C TYR A 101 -6.33 -6.11 13.62
N GLN A 102 -6.19 -5.13 12.72
CA GLN A 102 -5.07 -5.08 11.76
C GLN A 102 -3.74 -5.10 12.51
N ALA A 103 -3.51 -4.18 13.46
CA ALA A 103 -2.28 -4.15 14.26
C ALA A 103 -1.98 -5.50 14.96
N ASN A 104 -3.00 -6.18 15.49
CA ASN A 104 -2.86 -7.44 16.20
C ASN A 104 -2.57 -8.64 15.28
N MET A 105 -2.80 -8.53 13.96
CA MET A 105 -2.36 -9.56 12.99
C MET A 105 -0.84 -9.70 12.97
N HIS A 106 -0.13 -8.57 13.07
CA HIS A 106 1.33 -8.55 13.19
C HIS A 106 1.80 -9.22 14.49
N GLY A 107 1.17 -8.86 15.60
CA GLY A 107 1.42 -9.46 16.91
C GLY A 107 0.57 -8.80 17.98
N THR A 108 0.27 -9.54 19.05
CA THR A 108 -0.45 -9.00 20.20
C THR A 108 -0.31 -9.87 21.45
N THR A 109 -0.55 -9.26 22.61
CA THR A 109 -0.79 -9.95 23.89
C THR A 109 -2.25 -9.86 24.33
N ASP A 110 -3.13 -9.30 23.51
CA ASP A 110 -4.55 -9.11 23.84
C ASP A 110 -5.29 -10.45 23.96
N THR A 111 -6.30 -10.49 24.84
CA THR A 111 -7.12 -11.67 25.09
C THR A 111 -8.61 -11.34 25.07
N PRO A 112 -9.48 -12.21 24.52
CA PRO A 112 -9.15 -13.47 23.83
C PRO A 112 -8.49 -13.20 22.47
N ALA A 113 -7.59 -14.10 22.05
CA ALA A 113 -7.01 -14.04 20.71
C ALA A 113 -8.11 -14.27 19.66
N LEU A 114 -8.14 -13.42 18.63
CA LEU A 114 -9.03 -13.56 17.48
C LEU A 114 -8.32 -14.26 16.31
N PRO A 115 -9.05 -14.72 15.28
CA PRO A 115 -8.46 -15.33 14.09
C PRO A 115 -7.38 -14.44 13.46
N GLU A 116 -6.34 -15.08 12.94
CA GLU A 116 -5.20 -14.44 12.26
C GLU A 116 -4.38 -13.43 13.07
N TRP A 117 -4.64 -13.28 14.37
CA TRP A 117 -3.77 -12.53 15.27
C TRP A 117 -2.44 -13.25 15.51
N SER A 118 -1.35 -12.47 15.56
CA SER A 118 0.02 -12.96 15.74
C SER A 118 0.44 -14.02 14.73
N THR A 119 0.11 -13.81 13.45
CA THR A 119 0.47 -14.70 12.32
C THR A 119 1.64 -14.19 11.49
N CYS A 120 2.25 -13.08 11.88
CA CYS A 120 3.37 -12.49 11.18
C CYS A 120 4.57 -13.41 11.05
N GLU A 121 5.21 -13.34 9.89
CA GLU A 121 6.45 -14.06 9.59
C GLU A 121 7.66 -13.17 9.85
N HIS A 122 8.61 -13.69 10.62
CA HIS A 122 9.90 -13.07 10.93
C HIS A 122 11.01 -14.12 11.01
N PHE A 123 12.23 -13.68 10.72
CA PHE A 123 13.48 -14.44 10.73
C PHE A 123 13.38 -15.71 9.89
N ASN A 124 12.69 -15.58 8.76
CA ASN A 124 12.43 -16.69 7.86
C ASN A 124 12.16 -16.22 6.43
N TYR A 125 12.00 -17.19 5.54
CA TYR A 125 11.88 -16.99 4.10
C TYR A 125 10.66 -16.16 3.67
N PHE A 126 9.62 -16.08 4.50
CA PHE A 126 8.35 -15.46 4.18
C PHE A 126 8.21 -14.03 4.71
N PHE A 127 9.25 -13.46 5.32
CA PHE A 127 9.21 -12.11 5.89
C PHE A 127 8.68 -11.06 4.90
N LEU A 128 9.33 -10.90 3.74
CA LEU A 128 8.92 -9.89 2.75
C LEU A 128 7.55 -10.20 2.11
N SER A 129 7.27 -11.47 1.81
CA SER A 129 6.01 -11.84 1.16
C SER A 129 4.81 -11.62 2.07
N TRP A 130 4.89 -12.03 3.34
CA TRP A 130 3.85 -11.81 4.33
C TRP A 130 3.55 -10.32 4.49
N HIS A 131 4.58 -9.49 4.64
CA HIS A 131 4.41 -8.05 4.80
C HIS A 131 3.85 -7.37 3.53
N ARG A 132 4.23 -7.81 2.32
CA ARG A 132 3.62 -7.31 1.07
C ARG A 132 2.12 -7.60 1.00
N MET A 133 1.71 -8.83 1.31
CA MET A 133 0.29 -9.21 1.34
C MET A 133 -0.47 -8.43 2.43
N TYR A 134 0.14 -8.27 3.60
CA TYR A 134 -0.42 -7.52 4.71
C TYR A 134 -0.65 -6.05 4.35
N LEU A 135 0.36 -5.38 3.77
CA LEU A 135 0.25 -4.00 3.29
C LEU A 135 -0.81 -3.86 2.20
N TYR A 136 -0.89 -4.81 1.27
CA TYR A 136 -1.88 -4.79 0.19
C TYR A 136 -3.31 -4.76 0.75
N TRP A 137 -3.65 -5.67 1.67
CA TRP A 137 -4.98 -5.71 2.26
C TRP A 137 -5.24 -4.54 3.22
N PHE A 138 -4.25 -4.16 4.03
CA PHE A 138 -4.35 -2.99 4.90
C PHE A 138 -4.62 -1.71 4.10
N GLU A 139 -3.92 -1.49 2.99
CA GLU A 139 -4.09 -0.31 2.13
C GLU A 139 -5.53 -0.23 1.59
N ARG A 140 -6.13 -1.35 1.18
CA ARG A 140 -7.52 -1.40 0.71
C ARG A 140 -8.51 -1.07 1.83
N ILE A 141 -8.31 -1.64 3.02
CA ILE A 141 -9.13 -1.33 4.20
C ILE A 141 -9.02 0.16 4.57
N LEU A 142 -7.79 0.69 4.58
CA LEU A 142 -7.51 2.10 4.88
C LEU A 142 -8.17 3.03 3.87
N ARG A 143 -8.06 2.71 2.57
CA ARG A 143 -8.71 3.44 1.47
C ARG A 143 -10.22 3.46 1.66
N ALA A 144 -10.85 2.30 1.86
CA ALA A 144 -12.29 2.21 2.11
C ALA A 144 -12.71 2.97 3.38
N ALA A 145 -11.93 2.90 4.45
CA ALA A 145 -12.19 3.63 5.70
C ALA A 145 -12.06 5.16 5.54
N SER A 146 -11.16 5.62 4.67
CA SER A 146 -10.95 7.05 4.42
C SER A 146 -12.08 7.70 3.61
N GLY A 147 -12.82 6.91 2.81
CA GLY A 147 -13.78 7.41 1.84
C GLY A 147 -13.14 8.01 0.57
N ASP A 148 -11.80 8.00 0.47
CA ASP A 148 -11.07 8.45 -0.70
C ASP A 148 -10.70 7.25 -1.59
N PRO A 149 -11.31 7.09 -2.77
CA PRO A 149 -11.03 5.95 -3.65
C PRO A 149 -9.65 6.01 -4.30
N LEU A 150 -8.92 7.13 -4.20
CA LEU A 150 -7.59 7.31 -4.78
C LEU A 150 -6.46 7.20 -3.76
N LEU A 151 -6.76 7.02 -2.47
CA LEU A 151 -5.74 6.93 -1.43
C LEU A 151 -4.81 5.72 -1.68
N ALA A 152 -3.54 6.00 -1.96
CA ALA A 152 -2.46 5.03 -1.93
C ALA A 152 -1.66 5.19 -0.63
N LEU A 153 -1.24 4.09 -0.01
CA LEU A 153 -0.44 4.09 1.20
C LEU A 153 0.93 4.72 0.89
N PRO A 154 1.30 5.85 1.50
CA PRO A 154 2.62 6.42 1.28
C PRO A 154 3.71 5.55 1.91
N TYR A 155 4.97 5.83 1.60
CA TYR A 155 6.12 5.19 2.24
C TYR A 155 7.05 6.21 2.89
N TRP A 156 7.78 5.79 3.92
CA TRP A 156 8.78 6.63 4.58
C TRP A 156 10.16 6.40 3.96
N ASN A 157 10.59 7.30 3.08
CA ASN A 157 11.84 7.18 2.33
C ASN A 157 13.10 7.53 3.15
N TYR A 158 13.35 6.85 4.26
CA TYR A 158 14.57 7.07 5.05
C TYR A 158 15.87 6.63 4.33
N SER A 159 15.76 6.04 3.14
CA SER A 159 16.89 5.81 2.23
C SER A 159 17.48 7.12 1.72
N ASP A 160 16.67 8.16 1.59
CA ASP A 160 17.10 9.54 1.36
C ASP A 160 17.55 10.16 2.71
N PRO A 161 18.81 10.61 2.84
CA PRO A 161 19.29 11.28 4.05
C PRO A 161 18.45 12.48 4.50
N ALA A 162 17.78 13.18 3.58
CA ALA A 162 16.92 14.33 3.90
C ALA A 162 15.59 13.92 4.55
N GLN A 163 15.22 12.64 4.47
CA GLN A 163 13.92 12.13 4.90
C GLN A 163 14.03 11.14 6.08
N ARG A 164 15.15 11.15 6.82
CA ARG A 164 15.39 10.27 7.96
C ARG A 164 14.71 10.69 9.26
N ALA A 165 14.19 11.90 9.35
CA ALA A 165 13.29 12.27 10.45
C ALA A 165 11.92 11.62 10.25
N LEU A 166 11.27 11.32 11.37
CA LEU A 166 9.86 10.96 11.36
C LEU A 166 9.06 12.07 10.61
N PRO A 167 8.20 11.71 9.64
CA PRO A 167 7.50 12.69 8.81
C PRO A 167 6.64 13.63 9.66
N ILE A 168 6.59 14.91 9.29
CA ILE A 168 5.92 15.94 10.10
C ILE A 168 4.43 15.64 10.34
N ALA A 169 3.76 14.96 9.40
CA ALA A 169 2.36 14.54 9.55
C ALA A 169 2.12 13.61 10.75
N PHE A 170 3.14 12.85 11.17
CA PHE A 170 3.12 11.93 12.32
C PHE A 170 3.59 12.59 13.61
N ARG A 171 4.04 13.84 13.55
CA ARG A 171 4.53 14.63 14.69
C ARG A 171 3.62 15.79 15.05
N GLN A 172 2.93 16.38 14.07
CA GLN A 172 2.19 17.62 14.23
C GLN A 172 0.77 17.55 13.63
N PRO A 173 -0.26 18.02 14.35
CA PRO A 173 -0.20 18.46 15.74
C PRO A 173 0.14 17.31 16.69
N ALA A 174 0.82 17.62 17.79
CA ALA A 174 1.33 16.66 18.78
C ALA A 174 0.27 16.35 19.86
N ASP A 175 -0.96 16.06 19.43
CA ASP A 175 -2.10 15.82 20.31
C ASP A 175 -3.09 14.82 19.69
N ALA A 176 -4.15 14.51 20.43
CA ALA A 176 -5.16 13.52 20.05
C ALA A 176 -5.99 13.88 18.80
N SER A 177 -5.94 15.13 18.32
CA SER A 177 -6.57 15.52 17.06
C SER A 177 -5.84 14.94 15.84
N ASN A 178 -4.56 14.56 15.99
CA ASN A 178 -3.80 13.89 14.94
C ASN A 178 -3.83 12.37 15.11
N PRO A 179 -4.60 11.63 14.29
CA PRO A 179 -4.69 10.17 14.40
C PRO A 179 -3.38 9.44 14.05
N LEU A 180 -2.39 10.15 13.47
CA LEU A 180 -1.06 9.63 13.14
C LEU A 180 -0.03 9.83 14.26
N PHE A 181 -0.37 10.65 15.26
CA PHE A 181 0.49 10.94 16.39
C PHE A 181 0.28 9.91 17.51
N VAL A 182 1.39 9.47 18.09
CA VAL A 182 1.44 8.65 19.31
C VAL A 182 2.59 9.15 20.19
N THR A 183 2.44 9.05 21.51
CA THR A 183 3.47 9.50 22.46
C THR A 183 4.50 8.41 22.73
N GLU A 184 4.14 7.16 22.48
CA GLU A 184 4.89 5.94 22.76
C GLU A 184 5.99 5.65 21.72
N ARG A 185 6.81 6.67 21.43
CA ARG A 185 8.02 6.59 20.61
C ARG A 185 9.24 6.97 21.45
N ASN A 186 10.42 6.62 20.97
CA ASN A 186 11.67 6.89 21.67
C ASN A 186 11.88 8.39 21.89
N PRO A 187 11.98 8.85 23.15
CA PRO A 187 12.22 10.26 23.46
C PRO A 187 13.69 10.66 23.28
N VAL A 188 14.60 9.77 22.90
CA VAL A 188 16.06 9.96 22.68
C VAL A 188 16.66 11.00 23.64
N ASN A 189 17.26 10.55 24.74
CA ASN A 189 17.97 11.38 25.74
C ASN A 189 17.16 12.48 26.48
N GLY A 190 15.87 12.68 26.19
CA GLY A 190 14.99 13.57 26.95
C GLY A 190 14.11 14.48 26.08
N PRO A 191 13.35 15.40 26.70
CA PRO A 191 12.45 16.30 25.97
C PRO A 191 13.19 17.16 24.94
N GLY A 192 12.69 17.24 23.71
CA GLY A 192 13.23 18.08 22.64
C GLY A 192 14.26 17.41 21.74
N THR A 193 14.61 16.16 22.02
CA THR A 193 15.59 15.39 21.22
C THR A 193 15.06 14.07 20.71
N GLY A 194 13.77 13.77 20.95
CA GLY A 194 13.13 12.50 20.60
C GLY A 194 12.70 12.37 19.14
N ILE A 195 12.20 11.18 18.80
CA ILE A 195 11.66 10.89 17.45
C ILE A 195 10.49 11.83 17.13
N ASN A 196 9.61 12.11 18.10
CA ASN A 196 8.52 13.07 17.94
C ASN A 196 9.00 14.54 17.83
N ASP A 197 10.22 14.85 18.25
CA ASP A 197 10.83 16.17 18.11
C ASP A 197 11.56 16.33 16.77
N GLY A 198 11.65 15.25 15.96
CA GLY A 198 12.29 15.26 14.66
C GLY A 198 13.73 14.79 14.66
N ALA A 199 14.13 13.98 15.66
CA ALA A 199 15.39 13.27 15.62
C ALA A 199 15.54 12.48 14.31
N GLN A 200 16.73 12.54 13.73
CA GLN A 200 17.07 11.81 12.52
C GLN A 200 17.44 10.38 12.88
N LEU A 201 16.96 9.42 12.09
CA LEU A 201 17.51 8.07 12.13
C LEU A 201 19.01 8.12 11.71
N PRO A 202 19.93 7.50 12.47
CA PRO A 202 21.32 7.37 12.09
C PRO A 202 21.48 6.59 10.78
N ALA A 203 22.44 6.98 9.94
CA ALA A 203 22.68 6.34 8.65
C ALA A 203 22.87 4.81 8.74
N ALA A 204 23.56 4.33 9.79
CA ALA A 204 23.82 2.92 10.00
C ALA A 204 22.55 2.10 10.26
N ALA A 205 21.52 2.69 10.87
CA ALA A 205 20.28 1.98 11.18
C ALA A 205 19.32 1.89 9.99
N VAL A 206 19.60 2.65 8.93
CA VAL A 206 18.82 2.66 7.69
C VAL A 206 19.65 2.23 6.48
N LEU A 207 20.80 1.59 6.71
CA LEU A 207 21.72 1.18 5.65
C LEU A 207 21.17 -0.03 4.90
N PHE A 208 20.59 0.19 3.73
CA PHE A 208 20.07 -0.87 2.87
C PHE A 208 21.09 -1.39 1.85
N ALA A 209 22.26 -0.74 1.73
CA ALA A 209 23.27 -1.07 0.73
C ALA A 209 23.83 -2.49 0.91
N ASP A 210 23.90 -2.99 2.14
CA ASP A 210 24.39 -4.34 2.44
C ASP A 210 23.45 -5.41 1.87
N ALA A 211 22.13 -5.21 1.98
CA ALA A 211 21.16 -6.09 1.34
C ALA A 211 21.26 -6.07 -0.19
N PHE A 212 21.52 -4.90 -0.78
CA PHE A 212 21.67 -4.73 -2.23
C PHE A 212 22.97 -5.34 -2.79
N ALA A 213 23.88 -5.80 -1.92
CA ALA A 213 25.04 -6.57 -2.35
C ALA A 213 24.70 -8.03 -2.73
N PHE A 214 23.52 -8.52 -2.37
CA PHE A 214 23.04 -9.86 -2.68
C PHE A 214 22.12 -9.85 -3.91
N THR A 215 22.18 -10.90 -4.73
CA THR A 215 21.28 -11.10 -5.88
C THR A 215 20.29 -12.25 -5.67
N ASN A 216 20.49 -13.04 -4.62
CA ASN A 216 19.55 -14.07 -4.17
C ASN A 216 18.54 -13.50 -3.17
N PHE A 217 17.27 -13.84 -3.35
CA PHE A 217 16.20 -13.39 -2.45
C PHE A 217 16.37 -13.93 -1.03
N SER A 218 16.68 -15.22 -0.89
CA SER A 218 16.86 -15.91 0.40
C SER A 218 18.02 -16.91 0.33
N ALA A 219 18.47 -17.38 1.49
CA ALA A 219 19.46 -18.43 1.66
C ALA A 219 19.20 -19.21 2.96
N ALA A 220 19.80 -20.40 3.10
CA ALA A 220 19.67 -21.20 4.32
C ALA A 220 20.22 -20.46 5.56
N ASP A 221 21.28 -19.69 5.37
CA ASP A 221 21.69 -18.64 6.30
C ASP A 221 21.13 -17.31 5.79
N LEU A 222 20.15 -16.77 6.52
CA LEU A 222 19.44 -15.55 6.09
C LEU A 222 20.38 -14.34 5.99
N SER A 223 21.47 -14.29 6.76
CA SER A 223 22.48 -13.22 6.67
C SER A 223 23.28 -13.22 5.35
N LEU A 224 23.06 -14.23 4.51
CA LEU A 224 23.68 -14.34 3.19
C LEU A 224 22.63 -14.14 2.08
N SER A 225 21.65 -13.27 2.31
CA SER A 225 20.56 -13.02 1.36
C SER A 225 19.97 -11.63 1.48
N PHE A 226 19.34 -11.17 0.40
CA PHE A 226 18.62 -9.90 0.37
C PHE A 226 17.55 -9.81 1.47
N SER A 227 16.65 -10.80 1.56
CA SER A 227 15.53 -10.76 2.51
C SER A 227 16.01 -10.73 3.96
N GLY A 228 17.02 -11.52 4.30
CA GLY A 228 17.52 -11.55 5.69
C GLY A 228 18.26 -10.27 6.08
N GLU A 229 19.05 -9.70 5.16
CA GLU A 229 19.71 -8.43 5.43
C GLU A 229 18.71 -7.27 5.52
N ILE A 230 17.71 -7.18 4.65
CA ILE A 230 16.64 -6.19 4.77
C ILE A 230 15.92 -6.30 6.12
N GLU A 231 15.62 -7.52 6.57
CA GLU A 231 14.98 -7.79 7.86
C GLU A 231 15.86 -7.38 9.06
N ALA A 232 17.17 -7.53 8.94
CA ALA A 232 18.11 -7.06 9.95
C ALA A 232 18.23 -5.51 9.92
N THR A 233 18.72 -4.96 8.82
CA THR A 233 18.87 -3.52 8.58
C THR A 233 18.45 -3.21 7.13
N PRO A 234 17.43 -2.35 6.92
CA PRO A 234 16.98 -1.31 7.84
C PRO A 234 15.83 -1.70 8.79
N HIS A 235 15.13 -2.83 8.59
CA HIS A 235 13.92 -3.16 9.36
C HIS A 235 14.13 -3.15 10.87
N GLY A 236 15.00 -4.02 11.40
CA GLY A 236 15.27 -4.09 12.84
C GLY A 236 15.82 -2.79 13.41
N GLY A 237 16.67 -2.10 12.66
CA GLY A 237 17.24 -0.80 13.05
C GLY A 237 16.18 0.27 13.28
N VAL A 238 15.23 0.42 12.36
CA VAL A 238 14.14 1.41 12.47
C VAL A 238 13.21 1.06 13.64
N HIS A 239 12.82 -0.21 13.79
CA HIS A 239 11.98 -0.66 14.91
C HIS A 239 12.62 -0.34 16.28
N VAL A 240 13.91 -0.68 16.45
CA VAL A 240 14.67 -0.41 17.68
C VAL A 240 14.73 1.08 17.97
N LEU A 241 15.05 1.90 16.97
CA LEU A 241 15.27 3.33 17.19
C LEU A 241 13.98 4.10 17.42
N VAL A 242 12.93 3.82 16.65
CA VAL A 242 11.64 4.49 16.80
C VAL A 242 10.97 4.06 18.09
N GLY A 243 11.09 2.80 18.49
CA GLY A 243 10.52 2.28 19.74
C GLY A 243 11.33 2.63 20.99
N GLY A 244 12.66 2.66 20.90
CA GLY A 244 13.51 2.80 22.08
C GLY A 244 13.33 1.62 23.03
N ASP A 245 13.33 1.88 24.35
CA ASP A 245 13.25 0.80 25.34
C ASP A 245 11.84 0.23 25.49
N THR A 246 10.80 1.08 25.38
CA THR A 246 9.42 0.71 25.74
C THR A 246 8.35 1.17 24.74
N GLY A 247 8.72 1.85 23.66
CA GLY A 247 7.77 2.38 22.68
C GLY A 247 7.16 1.30 21.78
N LEU A 248 6.09 1.67 21.08
CA LEU A 248 5.29 0.73 20.29
C LEU A 248 6.11 0.02 19.21
N MET A 249 6.94 0.75 18.46
CA MET A 249 7.76 0.19 17.38
C MET A 249 8.84 -0.79 17.85
N ARG A 250 9.08 -0.94 19.16
CA ARG A 250 10.15 -1.81 19.69
C ARG A 250 9.80 -3.29 19.61
N PHE A 251 8.53 -3.64 19.77
CA PHE A 251 8.07 -5.02 19.97
C PHE A 251 7.12 -5.44 18.87
N PHE A 252 7.17 -6.71 18.48
CA PHE A 252 6.29 -7.23 17.43
C PHE A 252 4.82 -7.11 17.83
N GLU A 253 4.52 -7.27 19.11
CA GLU A 253 3.18 -7.28 19.68
C GLU A 253 2.51 -5.90 19.72
N THR A 254 3.27 -4.83 19.50
CA THR A 254 2.77 -3.46 19.61
C THR A 254 3.12 -2.58 18.42
N ALA A 255 4.08 -2.96 17.58
CA ALA A 255 4.56 -2.11 16.49
C ALA A 255 3.45 -1.69 15.53
N GLY A 256 2.56 -2.61 15.15
CA GLY A 256 1.41 -2.32 14.27
C GLY A 256 0.44 -1.25 14.82
N ARG A 257 0.51 -0.93 16.11
CA ARG A 257 -0.33 0.11 16.75
C ARG A 257 0.20 1.53 16.50
N ASP A 258 1.48 1.69 16.18
CA ASP A 258 2.06 2.97 15.75
C ASP A 258 1.80 3.18 14.25
N PRO A 259 1.12 4.27 13.83
CA PRO A 259 0.86 4.52 12.42
C PRO A 259 2.09 4.56 11.51
N ILE A 260 3.28 4.86 12.03
CA ILE A 260 4.50 4.89 11.18
C ILE A 260 4.95 3.48 10.76
N PHE A 261 4.54 2.42 11.47
CA PHE A 261 4.81 1.03 11.11
C PHE A 261 4.50 0.73 9.65
N TRP A 262 3.32 1.17 9.20
CA TRP A 262 2.82 0.90 7.86
C TRP A 262 3.66 1.56 6.77
N LEU A 263 4.09 2.80 6.99
CA LEU A 263 4.94 3.55 6.05
C LEU A 263 6.39 3.03 6.06
N HIS A 264 6.86 2.56 7.21
CA HIS A 264 8.16 1.89 7.33
C HIS A 264 8.17 0.61 6.49
N HIS A 265 7.19 -0.27 6.68
CA HIS A 265 7.06 -1.52 5.92
C HIS A 265 6.78 -1.29 4.44
N ALA A 266 6.04 -0.24 4.07
CA ALA A 266 5.91 0.17 2.67
C ALA A 266 7.26 0.56 2.04
N ASN A 267 8.21 1.13 2.80
CA ASN A 267 9.54 1.40 2.27
C ASN A 267 10.40 0.12 2.15
N LEU A 268 10.20 -0.89 3.00
CA LEU A 268 10.86 -2.20 2.84
C LEU A 268 10.36 -2.91 1.58
N ASP A 269 9.05 -2.87 1.35
CA ASP A 269 8.42 -3.39 0.15
C ASP A 269 8.88 -2.64 -1.11
N ARG A 270 9.00 -1.31 -1.04
CA ARG A 270 9.64 -0.50 -2.09
C ARG A 270 11.07 -0.91 -2.36
N LEU A 271 11.89 -1.14 -1.32
CA LEU A 271 13.28 -1.56 -1.49
C LEU A 271 13.38 -2.93 -2.17
N TRP A 272 12.43 -3.84 -1.93
CA TRP A 272 12.32 -5.08 -2.71
C TRP A 272 12.05 -4.78 -4.19
N GLN A 273 11.12 -3.89 -4.53
CA GLN A 273 10.91 -3.50 -5.93
C GLN A 273 12.14 -2.86 -6.58
N ARG A 274 12.84 -2.00 -5.84
CA ARG A 274 14.09 -1.37 -6.31
C ARG A 274 15.24 -2.37 -6.49
N TRP A 275 15.26 -3.44 -5.70
CA TRP A 275 16.25 -4.50 -5.80
C TRP A 275 16.04 -5.40 -7.02
N LEU A 276 14.79 -5.54 -7.48
CA LEU A 276 14.42 -6.26 -8.71
C LEU A 276 14.78 -5.50 -10.00
N ASP A 277 15.22 -4.25 -9.91
CA ASP A 277 15.72 -3.49 -11.07
C ASP A 277 16.80 -4.30 -11.79
N PRO A 278 16.70 -4.53 -13.13
CA PRO A 278 17.72 -5.24 -13.89
C PRO A 278 19.14 -4.67 -13.75
N ALA A 279 19.27 -3.37 -13.45
CA ALA A 279 20.55 -2.74 -13.17
C ALA A 279 21.18 -3.16 -11.83
N VAL A 280 20.37 -3.64 -10.88
CA VAL A 280 20.81 -4.18 -9.58
C VAL A 280 21.02 -5.70 -9.67
N GLY A 281 20.14 -6.40 -10.39
CA GLY A 281 20.26 -7.84 -10.66
C GLY A 281 19.68 -8.76 -9.59
N GLY A 282 18.79 -8.24 -8.73
CA GLY A 282 17.99 -9.06 -7.83
C GLY A 282 16.94 -9.88 -8.58
N ALA A 283 16.54 -11.01 -8.01
CA ALA A 283 15.52 -11.88 -8.58
C ALA A 283 14.59 -12.47 -7.51
N ASN A 284 13.29 -12.46 -7.79
CA ASN A 284 12.31 -13.16 -6.97
C ASN A 284 12.62 -14.67 -6.88
N PRO A 285 12.09 -15.36 -5.85
CA PRO A 285 12.09 -16.82 -5.83
C PRO A 285 11.60 -17.41 -7.15
N PRO A 286 12.27 -18.45 -7.69
CA PRO A 286 11.89 -19.00 -8.98
C PRO A 286 10.50 -19.63 -8.89
N ALA A 287 9.76 -19.64 -10.00
CA ALA A 287 8.43 -20.27 -10.09
C ALA A 287 8.42 -21.76 -9.70
N SER A 288 9.57 -22.43 -9.74
CA SER A 288 9.74 -23.82 -9.28
C SER A 288 9.81 -23.97 -7.75
N ASP A 289 10.00 -22.89 -7.00
CA ASP A 289 9.98 -22.89 -5.55
C ASP A 289 8.53 -22.90 -5.03
N LEU A 290 7.92 -24.08 -5.10
CA LEU A 290 6.52 -24.26 -4.69
C LEU A 290 6.30 -24.00 -3.18
N VAL A 291 7.35 -24.11 -2.35
CA VAL A 291 7.23 -23.79 -0.93
C VAL A 291 6.98 -22.31 -0.76
N TRP A 292 7.75 -21.47 -1.44
CA TRP A 292 7.51 -20.03 -1.41
C TRP A 292 6.21 -19.64 -2.15
N MET A 293 5.99 -20.21 -3.33
CA MET A 293 4.89 -19.82 -4.21
C MET A 293 3.50 -20.18 -3.68
N ASP A 294 3.36 -21.31 -3.00
CA ASP A 294 2.05 -21.86 -2.62
C ASP A 294 1.75 -21.81 -1.12
N THR A 295 2.65 -21.28 -0.27
CA THR A 295 2.35 -21.11 1.16
C THR A 295 1.22 -20.10 1.34
N PRO A 296 0.06 -20.52 1.91
CA PRO A 296 -1.12 -19.67 2.02
C PRO A 296 -1.13 -18.88 3.33
N TYR A 297 -1.55 -17.63 3.24
CA TYR A 297 -1.82 -16.75 4.37
C TYR A 297 -3.23 -16.18 4.27
N THR A 298 -3.91 -16.03 5.40
CA THR A 298 -5.24 -15.44 5.47
C THR A 298 -5.14 -13.99 5.92
N PHE A 299 -5.78 -13.10 5.16
CA PHE A 299 -5.98 -11.70 5.49
C PHE A 299 -7.47 -11.37 5.45
N PHE A 300 -7.82 -10.09 5.56
CA PHE A 300 -9.19 -9.61 5.44
C PHE A 300 -9.28 -8.52 4.38
N ASP A 301 -10.33 -8.57 3.56
CA ASP A 301 -10.63 -7.51 2.60
C ASP A 301 -11.26 -6.28 3.26
N GLU A 302 -11.54 -5.25 2.46
CA GLU A 302 -12.21 -4.02 2.91
C GLU A 302 -13.63 -4.23 3.48
N ASN A 303 -14.23 -5.41 3.27
CA ASN A 303 -15.53 -5.82 3.81
C ASN A 303 -15.40 -6.71 5.05
N GLY A 304 -14.19 -6.92 5.55
CA GLY A 304 -13.89 -7.79 6.69
C GLY A 304 -14.07 -9.28 6.38
N GLN A 305 -14.08 -9.67 5.10
CA GLN A 305 -14.15 -11.08 4.70
C GLN A 305 -12.76 -11.70 4.64
N PRO A 306 -12.58 -12.94 5.12
CA PRO A 306 -11.29 -13.60 5.05
C PRO A 306 -10.93 -13.92 3.59
N VAL A 307 -9.70 -13.62 3.22
CA VAL A 307 -9.12 -13.82 1.89
C VAL A 307 -7.81 -14.56 2.04
N VAL A 308 -7.60 -15.59 1.21
CA VAL A 308 -6.35 -16.36 1.20
C VAL A 308 -5.49 -15.85 0.07
N MET A 309 -4.21 -15.62 0.35
CA MET A 309 -3.23 -15.13 -0.61
C MET A 309 -1.90 -15.88 -0.46
N THR A 310 -1.17 -16.00 -1.57
CA THR A 310 0.08 -16.77 -1.66
C THR A 310 1.19 -15.96 -2.35
N GLY A 311 2.43 -16.45 -2.26
CA GLY A 311 3.60 -15.80 -2.87
C GLY A 311 3.48 -15.60 -4.40
N LYS A 312 2.85 -16.54 -5.11
CA LYS A 312 2.67 -16.43 -6.58
C LYS A 312 1.76 -15.29 -7.03
N GLU A 313 0.97 -14.73 -6.12
CA GLU A 313 -0.01 -13.67 -6.40
C GLU A 313 0.54 -12.26 -6.13
N ILE A 314 1.81 -12.14 -5.73
CA ILE A 314 2.43 -10.87 -5.30
C ILE A 314 3.78 -10.57 -5.99
N ILE A 315 4.09 -11.28 -7.07
CA ILE A 315 5.36 -11.16 -7.80
C ILE A 315 5.38 -9.87 -8.61
N ASP A 316 4.27 -9.57 -9.29
CA ASP A 316 4.08 -8.38 -10.12
C ASP A 316 3.10 -7.42 -9.43
N THR A 317 3.63 -6.34 -8.87
CA THR A 317 2.82 -5.38 -8.11
C THR A 317 1.87 -4.59 -8.99
N VAL A 318 2.18 -4.41 -10.28
CA VAL A 318 1.33 -3.65 -11.20
C VAL A 318 0.23 -4.56 -11.73
N GLY A 319 0.59 -5.66 -12.39
CA GLY A 319 -0.37 -6.55 -13.04
C GLY A 319 -1.18 -7.41 -12.07
N GLN A 320 -0.64 -7.78 -10.89
CA GLN A 320 -1.37 -8.60 -9.91
C GLN A 320 -1.97 -7.77 -8.78
N LEU A 321 -1.28 -6.72 -8.32
CA LEU A 321 -1.70 -5.95 -7.13
C LEU A 321 -2.21 -4.53 -7.43
N GLY A 322 -2.07 -4.06 -8.67
CA GLY A 322 -2.55 -2.74 -9.09
C GLY A 322 -1.84 -1.56 -8.41
N TYR A 323 -0.59 -1.71 -7.96
CA TYR A 323 0.18 -0.58 -7.41
C TYR A 323 1.64 -0.56 -7.88
N ARG A 324 2.23 0.64 -7.79
CA ARG A 324 3.65 0.92 -7.98
C ARG A 324 4.11 1.99 -7.01
N TYR A 325 5.42 2.12 -6.84
CA TYR A 325 6.03 3.28 -6.22
C TYR A 325 6.25 4.40 -7.25
N ASP A 326 6.25 5.64 -6.76
CA ASP A 326 6.52 6.83 -7.58
C ASP A 326 7.91 6.81 -8.23
N ASP A 327 8.85 6.10 -7.62
CA ASP A 327 10.21 5.93 -8.10
C ASP A 327 10.57 4.49 -8.46
N ASP A 328 9.58 3.65 -8.78
CA ASP A 328 9.87 2.35 -9.40
C ASP A 328 10.65 2.56 -10.70
N PRO A 329 11.60 1.64 -11.02
CA PRO A 329 12.26 1.66 -12.31
C PRO A 329 11.22 1.56 -13.43
N ALA A 330 11.53 2.15 -14.60
CA ALA A 330 10.65 2.03 -15.75
C ALA A 330 10.46 0.53 -16.09
N PRO A 331 9.25 0.11 -16.54
CA PRO A 331 9.00 -1.29 -16.89
C PRO A 331 10.05 -1.83 -17.87
N ASP A 332 10.43 -3.10 -17.73
CA ASP A 332 11.29 -3.77 -18.71
C ASP A 332 10.57 -3.79 -20.08
N PRO A 333 11.18 -3.31 -21.17
CA PRO A 333 10.62 -3.42 -22.50
C PRO A 333 10.25 -4.86 -22.92
N ALA A 334 10.79 -5.88 -22.26
CA ALA A 334 10.47 -7.28 -22.49
C ALA A 334 9.07 -7.71 -22.00
N ASP A 335 8.43 -6.94 -21.11
CA ASP A 335 7.13 -7.27 -20.53
C ASP A 335 5.93 -6.86 -21.41
N GLY A 336 6.18 -6.42 -22.65
CA GLY A 336 5.13 -6.20 -23.67
C GLY A 336 4.22 -4.98 -23.43
N ASP A 337 4.15 -4.48 -22.20
CA ASP A 337 3.50 -3.24 -21.83
C ASP A 337 4.55 -2.14 -21.68
N GLY A 338 5.04 -1.66 -22.83
CA GLY A 338 5.72 -0.37 -22.86
C GLY A 338 4.82 0.69 -22.21
N PRO A 339 5.37 1.67 -21.48
CA PRO A 339 4.56 2.70 -20.84
C PRO A 339 3.64 3.33 -21.89
N PRO A 340 2.37 3.64 -21.56
CA PRO A 340 1.62 4.55 -22.41
C PRO A 340 2.51 5.78 -22.57
N ALA A 341 2.78 6.15 -23.82
CA ALA A 341 3.63 7.26 -24.14
C ALA A 341 3.23 8.41 -23.22
N VAL A 342 4.18 8.91 -22.43
CA VAL A 342 4.03 10.24 -21.86
C VAL A 342 3.74 11.10 -23.08
N ALA A 343 2.51 11.62 -23.16
CA ALA A 343 2.21 12.65 -24.12
C ALA A 343 3.14 13.79 -23.72
N THR A 344 4.30 13.87 -24.38
CA THR A 344 4.97 15.14 -24.58
C THR A 344 3.87 16.07 -25.05
N PRO A 345 3.60 17.19 -24.35
CA PRO A 345 2.68 18.17 -24.88
C PRO A 345 3.18 18.46 -26.28
N THR A 346 2.38 18.06 -27.27
CA THR A 346 2.61 18.58 -28.61
C THR A 346 2.53 20.09 -28.43
N PRO A 347 3.50 20.88 -28.91
CA PRO A 347 3.33 22.32 -28.90
C PRO A 347 2.02 22.56 -29.63
N ILE A 348 1.00 22.98 -28.87
CA ILE A 348 -0.21 23.50 -29.49
C ILE A 348 0.34 24.70 -30.25
N ALA A 349 0.32 24.63 -31.58
CA ALA A 349 0.56 25.81 -32.39
C ALA A 349 -0.37 26.89 -31.86
N ASP A 350 0.15 28.10 -31.63
CA ASP A 350 -0.62 29.26 -31.18
C ASP A 350 -1.90 29.41 -32.04
N GLU A 351 -2.98 28.82 -31.57
CA GLU A 351 -4.34 29.21 -31.92
C GLU A 351 -4.66 30.39 -31.01
N PRO A 352 -5.09 31.54 -31.55
CA PRO A 352 -5.31 32.72 -30.74
C PRO A 352 -6.37 32.42 -29.68
N ALA A 353 -6.01 32.57 -28.41
CA ALA A 353 -6.95 32.51 -27.32
C ALA A 353 -8.04 33.57 -27.55
N THR A 354 -9.30 33.14 -27.69
CA THR A 354 -10.44 34.05 -27.57
C THR A 354 -10.56 34.47 -26.12
N GLU A 355 -10.11 35.69 -25.81
CA GLU A 355 -10.42 36.37 -24.56
C GLU A 355 -11.94 36.59 -24.47
N VAL A 356 -12.58 35.93 -23.50
CA VAL A 356 -13.96 36.25 -23.11
C VAL A 356 -13.87 37.37 -22.09
N ALA A 357 -14.29 38.58 -22.48
CA ALA A 357 -14.33 39.73 -21.58
C ALA A 357 -15.41 39.51 -20.51
N ALA A 358 -15.00 39.41 -19.25
CA ALA A 358 -15.88 39.47 -18.09
C ALA A 358 -15.80 40.87 -17.48
N SER A 359 -16.96 41.54 -17.32
CA SER A 359 -17.01 42.88 -16.72
C SER A 359 -17.30 42.78 -15.23
N ALA A 360 -16.57 43.54 -14.42
CA ALA A 360 -16.81 43.64 -12.98
C ALA A 360 -18.14 44.37 -12.69
N PRO A 361 -18.83 44.07 -11.57
CA PRO A 361 -20.07 44.76 -11.21
C PRO A 361 -19.84 46.25 -10.92
N ASP A 362 -20.75 47.11 -11.38
CA ASP A 362 -20.70 48.59 -11.32
C ASP A 362 -20.78 49.21 -9.91
N ARG A 363 -20.55 48.44 -8.84
CA ARG A 363 -20.62 48.92 -7.45
C ARG A 363 -19.49 48.36 -6.58
N PRO A 364 -18.94 49.19 -5.66
CA PRO A 364 -17.88 48.74 -4.75
C PRO A 364 -18.33 47.54 -3.90
N ILE A 365 -17.48 46.52 -3.80
CA ILE A 365 -17.68 45.37 -2.92
C ILE A 365 -16.99 45.68 -1.59
N GLU A 366 -17.76 45.77 -0.51
CA GLU A 366 -17.20 45.86 0.85
C GLU A 366 -17.01 44.46 1.44
N LEU A 367 -15.80 44.18 1.93
CA LEU A 367 -15.45 42.89 2.51
C LEU A 367 -15.61 42.91 4.03
N GLY A 368 -16.38 41.94 4.56
CA GLY A 368 -16.61 41.72 5.98
C GLY A 368 -16.07 40.37 6.47
N ALA A 369 -16.39 40.00 7.72
CA ALA A 369 -15.93 38.75 8.35
C ALA A 369 -16.60 37.48 7.77
N ASP A 370 -17.70 37.62 7.04
CA ASP A 370 -18.38 36.52 6.37
C ASP A 370 -18.01 36.46 4.88
N PRO A 371 -17.93 35.26 4.28
CA PRO A 371 -17.63 35.12 2.85
C PRO A 371 -18.68 35.81 1.97
N VAL A 372 -18.23 36.65 1.04
CA VAL A 372 -19.08 37.29 0.03
C VAL A 372 -18.90 36.58 -1.30
N VAL A 373 -20.01 36.08 -1.88
CA VAL A 373 -20.05 35.49 -3.23
C VAL A 373 -20.52 36.57 -4.21
N VAL A 374 -19.73 36.82 -5.24
CA VAL A 374 -20.07 37.79 -6.29
C VAL A 374 -20.30 37.06 -7.60
N PRO A 375 -21.51 37.12 -8.18
CA PRO A 375 -21.76 36.56 -9.50
C PRO A 375 -21.08 37.43 -10.57
N VAL A 376 -20.39 36.79 -11.51
CA VAL A 376 -19.81 37.42 -12.69
C VAL A 376 -20.64 37.01 -13.89
N GLU A 377 -21.20 37.99 -14.62
CA GLU A 377 -21.91 37.70 -15.87
C GLU A 377 -20.91 37.58 -17.03
N LEU A 378 -21.00 36.46 -17.74
CA LEU A 378 -20.27 36.23 -18.99
C LEU A 378 -21.14 36.71 -20.15
N GLY A 379 -20.58 37.49 -21.08
CA GLY A 379 -21.30 37.97 -22.26
C GLY A 379 -21.79 36.85 -23.18
N ASP A 380 -22.82 37.13 -23.98
CA ASP A 380 -23.70 36.20 -24.73
C ASP A 380 -23.07 35.28 -25.81
N GLU A 381 -21.79 34.92 -25.73
CA GLU A 381 -21.16 33.95 -26.66
C GLU A 381 -20.46 32.77 -25.96
N ALA A 382 -21.18 32.07 -25.08
CA ALA A 382 -20.75 30.77 -24.55
C ALA A 382 -21.60 29.62 -25.15
N PRO A 383 -21.01 28.52 -25.65
CA PRO A 383 -21.78 27.37 -26.10
C PRO A 383 -22.38 26.64 -24.89
N ALA A 384 -23.68 26.37 -24.95
CA ALA A 384 -24.45 25.73 -23.88
C ALA A 384 -23.90 24.33 -23.55
N ILE A 385 -23.42 24.15 -22.32
CA ILE A 385 -23.12 22.85 -21.74
C ILE A 385 -23.89 22.75 -20.43
N PHE A 386 -24.85 21.82 -20.41
CA PHE A 386 -25.74 21.40 -19.31
C PHE A 386 -27.02 22.22 -19.08
N ASP A 387 -28.07 21.87 -19.82
CA ASP A 387 -29.44 21.87 -19.29
C ASP A 387 -30.06 20.49 -19.58
N ALA A 388 -30.29 19.71 -18.53
CA ALA A 388 -31.18 18.55 -18.57
C ALA A 388 -32.17 18.67 -17.39
N PRO A 389 -33.50 18.64 -17.66
CA PRO A 389 -34.49 18.88 -16.63
C PRO A 389 -34.68 17.68 -15.71
N PRO A 390 -35.20 17.86 -14.48
CA PRO A 390 -35.59 16.76 -13.62
C PRO A 390 -36.92 16.16 -14.14
N THR A 391 -36.98 14.84 -14.27
CA THR A 391 -38.22 14.11 -14.58
C THR A 391 -38.40 12.94 -13.61
N PRO A 392 -39.66 12.51 -13.38
CA PRO A 392 -40.37 12.61 -12.10
C PRO A 392 -40.13 11.50 -11.08
#